data_AF-A0A9Q8Z3E1-F1
#
_entry.id   AF-A0A9Q8Z3E1-F1
#
_cell.length_a   1.000
_cell.length_b   1.000
_cell.length_c   1.000
_cell.angle_alpha   90.00
_cell.angle_beta   90.00
_cell.angle_gamma   90.00
#
_symmetry.space_group_name_H-M   'P 1'
#
loop_
_entity.id
_entity.type
_entity.pdbx_description
1 polymer ?
#
loop_
_entity_poly.entity_id
_entity_poly.type
_entity_poly.pdbx_seq_one_letter_code
_entity_poly.pdbx_strand_id
1 'polypeptide(L)'
;MANTIAKQYTRLLTLWPKDALRPNLPFTRAIEHHGQPFGVQPIAPPPEDAPKPKSPAATTRAASSPPPNPKLEQAQVNALFSLLENRYSTKYALSPGVLKPTSAPEHYTKLMEEIERAPHKTCMLDTVAIRVGTEGSMYTVHSAVLRKRSNFFASAMKPEWSGSNPSRPPIDLTDEDPAIFEIYVHWLYFRVLPTTAEDLDNTEVDFEFCTLSKCYVLGEKLMDTAFKNAIIDAFTEAKFETPHLDLPSPGVIPVTIIYDGTPKNSPARRLMIKMWSKYATADWAPLLEDMPSEFNANLFRAVMIKKRASRDKIDANLYYEHGHSEKS
;
A
#
# COMPACT_ATOMS: atom_id res chain seq x y z
N MET A 1 -35.32 -39.83 7.20
CA MET A 1 -34.87 -38.66 6.41
C MET A 1 -33.44 -38.25 6.76
N ALA A 2 -33.08 -38.10 8.04
CA ALA A 2 -31.71 -37.73 8.45
C ALA A 2 -30.59 -38.61 7.85
N ASN A 3 -30.78 -39.94 7.83
CA ASN A 3 -29.81 -40.88 7.24
C ASN A 3 -29.64 -40.72 5.70
N THR A 4 -30.67 -40.23 5.00
CA THR A 4 -30.58 -39.95 3.55
C THR A 4 -29.79 -38.67 3.28
N ILE A 5 -30.02 -37.64 4.10
CA ILE A 5 -29.32 -36.35 4.04
C ILE A 5 -27.83 -36.54 4.35
N ALA A 6 -27.50 -37.34 5.37
CA ALA A 6 -26.12 -37.68 5.70
C ALA A 6 -25.38 -38.33 4.52
N LYS A 7 -25.99 -39.33 3.86
CA LYS A 7 -25.42 -39.98 2.67
C LYS A 7 -25.21 -39.00 1.51
N GLN A 8 -26.12 -38.06 1.33
CA GLN A 8 -26.01 -37.04 0.29
C GLN A 8 -24.86 -36.06 0.56
N TYR A 9 -24.70 -35.60 1.81
CA TYR A 9 -23.56 -34.78 2.21
C TYR A 9 -22.23 -35.53 2.09
N THR A 10 -22.17 -36.81 2.49
CA THR A 10 -20.97 -37.62 2.27
C THR A 10 -20.62 -37.73 0.78
N ARG A 11 -21.62 -37.92 -0.09
CA ARG A 11 -21.40 -37.95 -1.54
C ARG A 11 -20.98 -36.59 -2.11
N LEU A 12 -21.50 -35.48 -1.57
CA LEU A 12 -21.06 -34.15 -1.97
C LEU A 12 -19.59 -33.95 -1.59
N LEU A 13 -19.20 -34.30 -0.37
CA LEU A 13 -17.82 -34.16 0.08
C LEU A 13 -16.81 -35.00 -0.71
N THR A 14 -17.20 -36.17 -1.22
CA THR A 14 -16.32 -37.00 -2.06
C THR A 14 -16.19 -36.49 -3.49
N LEU A 15 -17.23 -35.85 -4.02
CA LEU A 15 -17.26 -35.36 -5.40
C LEU A 15 -16.87 -33.88 -5.54
N TRP A 16 -16.86 -33.11 -4.44
CA TRP A 16 -16.59 -31.68 -4.50
C TRP A 16 -15.16 -31.41 -4.98
N PRO A 17 -14.95 -30.47 -5.93
CA PRO A 17 -13.61 -30.10 -6.38
C PRO A 17 -12.72 -29.62 -5.23
N LYS A 18 -11.44 -29.96 -5.28
CA LYS A 18 -10.44 -29.44 -4.33
C LYS A 18 -10.11 -28.00 -4.69
N ASP A 19 -10.23 -27.10 -3.71
CA ASP A 19 -9.81 -25.70 -3.86
C ASP A 19 -8.30 -25.60 -3.69
N ALA A 20 -7.57 -25.54 -4.81
CA ALA A 20 -6.11 -25.43 -4.81
C ALA A 20 -5.60 -24.05 -4.35
N LEU A 21 -6.45 -23.01 -4.39
CA LEU A 21 -6.08 -21.65 -4.00
C LEU A 21 -6.18 -21.44 -2.49
N ARG A 22 -7.08 -22.17 -1.80
CA ARG A 22 -7.33 -22.03 -0.36
C ARG A 22 -7.26 -23.39 0.33
N PRO A 23 -6.08 -24.01 0.44
CA PRO A 23 -5.93 -25.34 1.04
C PRO A 23 -6.34 -25.38 2.52
N ASN A 24 -6.19 -24.28 3.25
CA ASN A 24 -6.50 -24.19 4.68
C ASN A 24 -7.96 -23.83 4.98
N LEU A 25 -8.72 -23.35 3.99
CA LEU A 25 -10.12 -22.90 4.17
C LEU A 25 -11.04 -23.38 3.04
N PRO A 26 -11.10 -24.68 2.74
CA PRO A 26 -11.89 -25.17 1.62
C PRO A 26 -13.39 -25.11 1.94
N PHE A 27 -14.21 -24.86 0.93
CA PHE A 27 -15.68 -24.85 1.05
C PHE A 27 -16.24 -26.18 1.60
N THR A 28 -15.52 -27.28 1.42
CA THR A 28 -15.86 -28.59 2.02
C THR A 28 -15.96 -28.53 3.54
N ARG A 29 -15.24 -27.63 4.23
CA ARG A 29 -15.41 -27.42 5.69
C ARG A 29 -16.81 -26.89 6.05
N ALA A 30 -17.37 -26.01 5.22
CA ALA A 30 -18.73 -25.52 5.42
C ALA A 30 -19.74 -26.65 5.19
N ILE A 31 -19.53 -27.49 4.17
CA ILE A 31 -20.38 -28.67 3.91
C ILE A 31 -20.28 -29.67 5.08
N GLU A 32 -19.08 -29.92 5.62
CA GLU A 32 -18.88 -30.75 6.81
C GLU A 32 -19.64 -30.21 8.02
N HIS A 33 -19.47 -28.91 8.32
CA HIS A 33 -20.14 -28.25 9.45
C HIS A 33 -21.68 -28.36 9.34
N HIS A 34 -22.24 -28.20 8.15
CA HIS A 34 -23.68 -28.35 7.91
C HIS A 34 -24.14 -29.82 7.98
N GLY A 35 -23.28 -30.79 7.66
CA GLY A 35 -23.58 -32.23 7.73
C GLY A 35 -23.46 -32.84 9.13
N GLN A 36 -22.70 -32.22 10.05
CA GLN A 36 -22.48 -32.73 11.41
C GLN A 36 -23.76 -33.04 12.22
N PRO A 37 -24.80 -32.18 12.22
CA PRO A 37 -26.07 -32.46 12.92
C PRO A 37 -26.80 -33.71 12.43
N PHE A 38 -26.47 -34.19 11.21
CA PHE A 38 -27.08 -35.37 10.59
C PHE A 38 -26.20 -36.62 10.68
N GLY A 39 -25.04 -36.55 11.35
CA GLY A 39 -24.15 -37.69 11.59
C GLY A 39 -23.08 -37.91 10.52
N VAL A 40 -22.74 -36.89 9.72
CA VAL A 40 -21.63 -36.95 8.75
C VAL A 40 -20.30 -36.87 9.50
N GLN A 41 -19.41 -37.84 9.27
CA GLN A 41 -18.05 -37.80 9.83
C GLN A 41 -17.11 -36.95 8.97
N PRO A 42 -16.23 -36.13 9.58
CA PRO A 42 -15.23 -35.33 8.86
C PRO A 42 -14.27 -36.23 8.07
N ILE A 43 -13.88 -35.80 6.86
CA ILE A 43 -12.98 -36.59 5.99
C ILE A 43 -11.51 -36.40 6.36
N ALA A 44 -11.17 -35.33 7.09
CA ALA A 44 -9.81 -35.08 7.59
C ALA A 44 -9.81 -34.87 9.11
N PRO A 45 -8.81 -35.41 9.84
CA PRO A 45 -8.60 -35.03 11.23
C PRO A 45 -8.33 -33.52 11.33
N PRO A 46 -8.69 -32.86 12.44
CA PRO A 46 -8.39 -31.44 12.64
C PRO A 46 -6.88 -31.22 12.53
N PRO A 47 -6.41 -30.15 11.85
CA PRO A 47 -5.01 -29.77 11.94
C PRO A 47 -4.66 -29.49 13.41
N GLU A 48 -3.56 -30.07 13.91
CA GLU A 48 -3.09 -29.96 15.30
C GLU A 48 -2.76 -28.52 15.76
N ASP A 49 -2.85 -27.52 14.87
CA ASP A 49 -2.59 -26.11 15.15
C ASP A 49 -3.80 -25.18 14.95
N ALA A 50 -5.04 -25.67 15.10
CA ALA A 50 -6.16 -24.77 15.31
C ALA A 50 -6.03 -24.13 16.72
N PRO A 51 -5.96 -22.80 16.86
CA PRO A 51 -6.03 -22.17 18.16
C PRO A 51 -7.30 -22.62 18.86
N LYS A 52 -7.16 -23.22 20.06
CA LYS A 52 -8.30 -23.44 20.96
C LYS A 52 -9.12 -22.15 20.99
N PRO A 53 -10.46 -22.19 20.84
CA PRO A 53 -11.26 -20.99 20.96
C PRO A 53 -11.08 -20.43 22.37
N LYS A 54 -10.23 -19.41 22.49
CA LYS A 54 -10.28 -18.48 23.61
C LYS A 54 -11.60 -17.75 23.44
N SER A 55 -12.43 -17.78 24.49
CA SER A 55 -13.66 -17.01 24.58
C SER A 55 -13.50 -15.61 23.98
N PRO A 56 -14.30 -15.22 22.99
CA PRO A 56 -14.41 -13.82 22.63
C PRO A 56 -15.51 -13.19 23.48
N ALA A 57 -15.10 -12.36 24.43
CA ALA A 57 -15.92 -11.26 24.87
C ALA A 57 -16.16 -10.33 23.66
N ALA A 58 -17.44 -10.12 23.36
CA ALA A 58 -18.00 -9.07 22.51
C ALA A 58 -17.48 -8.94 21.06
N THR A 59 -18.27 -9.38 20.08
CA THR A 59 -18.85 -8.53 19.00
C THR A 59 -19.71 -9.40 18.06
N THR A 60 -20.90 -8.91 17.75
CA THR A 60 -21.88 -9.40 16.76
C THR A 60 -22.38 -10.85 16.91
N ARG A 61 -23.61 -10.95 17.38
CA ARG A 61 -24.47 -12.12 17.42
C ARG A 61 -24.68 -12.71 16.01
N ALA A 62 -23.80 -13.60 15.58
CA ALA A 62 -24.08 -14.51 14.47
C ALA A 62 -25.29 -15.37 14.86
N ALA A 63 -26.32 -15.35 14.01
CA ALA A 63 -27.58 -16.04 14.26
C ALA A 63 -27.32 -17.51 14.60
N SER A 64 -27.77 -17.95 15.78
CA SER A 64 -27.92 -19.36 16.12
C SER A 64 -28.62 -20.08 14.98
N SER A 65 -27.99 -21.12 14.42
CA SER A 65 -28.58 -21.97 13.41
C SER A 65 -29.99 -22.40 13.84
N PRO A 66 -31.05 -22.18 13.03
CA PRO A 66 -32.38 -22.64 13.36
C PRO A 66 -32.39 -24.17 13.53
N PRO A 67 -33.35 -24.73 14.30
CA PRO A 67 -33.43 -26.16 14.53
C PRO A 67 -33.44 -26.92 13.20
N PRO A 68 -32.83 -28.13 13.13
CA PRO A 68 -32.64 -28.86 11.89
C PRO A 68 -33.99 -29.17 11.24
N ASN A 69 -34.36 -28.37 10.23
CA ASN A 69 -35.58 -28.58 9.46
C ASN A 69 -35.22 -29.44 8.25
N PRO A 70 -35.62 -30.73 8.24
CA PRO A 70 -35.19 -31.68 7.21
C PRO A 70 -35.63 -31.26 5.79
N LYS A 71 -36.71 -30.47 5.66
CA LYS A 71 -37.16 -29.98 4.35
C LYS A 71 -36.27 -28.87 3.78
N LEU A 72 -35.82 -27.95 4.64
CA LEU A 72 -34.92 -26.86 4.24
C LEU A 72 -33.54 -27.40 3.89
N GLU A 73 -33.05 -28.36 4.67
CA GLU A 73 -31.76 -29.03 4.42
C GLU A 73 -31.76 -29.80 3.09
N GLN A 74 -32.85 -30.51 2.78
CA GLN A 74 -32.97 -31.17 1.48
C GLN A 74 -32.90 -30.18 0.31
N ALA A 75 -33.46 -28.98 0.46
CA ALA A 75 -33.37 -27.94 -0.55
C ALA A 75 -31.93 -27.40 -0.72
N GLN A 76 -31.20 -27.22 0.38
CA GLN A 76 -29.79 -26.81 0.35
C GLN A 76 -28.90 -27.87 -0.30
N VAL A 77 -29.10 -29.14 0.03
CA VAL A 77 -28.39 -30.27 -0.59
C VAL A 77 -28.67 -30.33 -2.09
N ASN A 78 -29.93 -30.15 -2.50
CA ASN A 78 -30.29 -30.11 -3.91
C ASN A 78 -29.63 -28.92 -4.64
N ALA A 79 -29.51 -27.76 -3.98
CA ALA A 79 -28.78 -26.63 -4.52
C ALA A 79 -27.28 -26.95 -4.70
N LEU A 80 -26.64 -27.60 -3.72
CA LEU A 80 -25.24 -28.04 -3.82
C LEU A 80 -25.02 -29.01 -4.99
N PHE A 81 -25.90 -29.99 -5.18
CA PHE A 81 -25.83 -30.87 -6.35
C PHE A 81 -26.03 -30.11 -7.67
N SER A 82 -26.94 -29.12 -7.71
CA SER A 82 -27.13 -28.30 -8.91
C SER A 82 -25.90 -27.48 -9.29
N LEU A 83 -25.09 -27.07 -8.31
CA LEU A 83 -23.81 -26.40 -8.52
C LEU A 83 -22.73 -27.39 -8.97
N LEU A 84 -22.64 -28.55 -8.31
CA LEU A 84 -21.69 -29.61 -8.66
C LEU A 84 -21.87 -30.11 -10.11
N GLU A 85 -23.12 -30.20 -10.57
CA GLU A 85 -23.47 -30.60 -11.93
C GLU A 85 -23.32 -29.46 -12.96
N ASN A 86 -22.86 -28.27 -12.55
CA ASN A 86 -22.76 -27.08 -13.40
C ASN A 86 -24.08 -26.75 -14.13
N ARG A 87 -25.23 -27.03 -13.50
CA ARG A 87 -26.56 -26.96 -14.14
C ARG A 87 -26.91 -25.56 -14.64
N TYR A 88 -26.45 -24.51 -13.95
CA TYR A 88 -26.71 -23.13 -14.34
C TYR A 88 -25.81 -22.68 -15.49
N SER A 89 -24.57 -23.16 -15.55
CA SER A 89 -23.67 -22.90 -16.69
C SER A 89 -24.21 -23.53 -17.98
N THR A 90 -24.74 -24.75 -17.89
CA THR A 90 -25.38 -25.44 -19.02
C THR A 90 -26.72 -24.82 -19.41
N LYS A 91 -27.55 -24.46 -18.42
CA LYS A 91 -28.86 -23.83 -18.68
C LYS A 91 -28.75 -22.42 -19.27
N TYR A 92 -27.76 -21.66 -18.83
CA TYR A 92 -27.51 -20.28 -19.27
C TYR A 92 -26.13 -20.21 -19.96
N ALA A 93 -25.98 -20.93 -21.06
CA ALA A 93 -24.74 -20.98 -21.82
C ALA A 93 -24.37 -19.56 -22.29
N LEU A 94 -23.20 -19.08 -21.85
CA LEU A 94 -22.66 -17.80 -22.27
C LEU A 94 -22.19 -17.88 -23.73
N SER A 95 -22.40 -16.80 -24.48
CA SER A 95 -21.93 -16.75 -25.86
C SER A 95 -20.39 -16.70 -25.90
N PRO A 96 -19.74 -17.29 -26.92
CA PRO A 96 -18.29 -17.28 -27.04
C PRO A 96 -17.70 -15.86 -27.09
N GLY A 97 -18.47 -14.88 -27.55
CA GLY A 97 -18.06 -13.47 -27.61
C GLY A 97 -17.93 -12.80 -26.24
N VAL A 98 -18.64 -13.27 -25.20
CA VAL A 98 -18.49 -12.76 -23.82
C VAL A 98 -17.19 -13.28 -23.20
N LEU A 99 -16.84 -14.53 -23.48
CA LEU A 99 -15.62 -15.17 -22.95
C LEU A 99 -14.37 -14.90 -23.81
N LYS A 100 -14.52 -14.27 -24.97
CA LYS A 100 -13.43 -13.88 -25.89
C LYS A 100 -13.68 -12.46 -26.43
N PRO A 101 -13.40 -11.42 -25.62
CA PRO A 101 -13.62 -10.04 -26.04
C PRO A 101 -12.73 -9.70 -27.24
N THR A 102 -13.24 -8.89 -28.18
CA THR A 102 -12.54 -8.55 -29.44
C THR A 102 -11.22 -7.82 -29.22
N SER A 103 -11.09 -7.03 -28.14
CA SER A 103 -9.85 -6.35 -27.77
C SER A 103 -8.76 -7.27 -27.23
N ALA A 104 -9.13 -8.43 -26.66
CA ALA A 104 -8.20 -9.39 -26.07
C ALA A 104 -8.79 -10.81 -26.08
N PRO A 105 -8.75 -11.51 -27.24
CA PRO A 105 -9.41 -12.81 -27.40
C PRO A 105 -8.90 -13.92 -26.47
N GLU A 106 -7.65 -13.79 -26.00
CA GLU A 106 -6.97 -14.75 -25.13
C GLU A 106 -7.01 -14.34 -23.64
N HIS A 107 -7.75 -13.30 -23.26
CA HIS A 107 -7.71 -12.76 -21.89
C HIS A 107 -8.13 -13.80 -20.84
N TYR A 108 -9.30 -14.40 -21.00
CA TYR A 108 -9.82 -15.37 -20.04
C TYR A 108 -9.07 -16.71 -20.05
N THR A 109 -8.51 -17.11 -21.19
CA THR A 109 -7.68 -18.33 -21.27
C THR A 109 -6.37 -18.13 -20.51
N LYS A 110 -5.69 -16.99 -20.71
CA LYS A 110 -4.50 -16.62 -19.93
C LYS A 110 -4.80 -16.50 -18.44
N LEU A 111 -5.95 -15.93 -18.09
CA LEU A 111 -6.38 -15.80 -16.70
C LEU A 111 -6.60 -17.18 -16.04
N MET A 112 -7.29 -18.10 -16.73
CA MET A 112 -7.50 -19.47 -16.23
C MET A 112 -6.17 -20.21 -16.05
N GLU A 113 -5.26 -20.14 -17.03
CA GLU A 113 -3.92 -20.71 -16.93
C GLU A 113 -3.12 -20.08 -15.78
N GLU A 114 -3.26 -18.78 -15.55
CA GLU A 114 -2.61 -18.10 -14.44
C GLU A 114 -3.18 -18.53 -13.08
N ILE A 115 -4.50 -18.70 -12.98
CA ILE A 115 -5.18 -19.21 -11.79
C ILE A 115 -4.78 -20.65 -11.48
N GLU A 116 -4.70 -21.53 -12.48
CA GLU A 116 -4.24 -22.91 -12.30
C GLU A 116 -2.75 -22.98 -11.92
N ARG A 117 -1.94 -22.05 -12.43
CA ARG A 117 -0.51 -21.97 -12.10
C ARG A 117 -0.24 -21.27 -10.78
N ALA A 118 -1.21 -20.52 -10.22
CA ALA A 118 -1.05 -19.72 -9.00
C ALA A 118 -0.62 -20.53 -7.76
N PRO A 119 -1.15 -21.74 -7.46
CA PRO A 119 -0.72 -22.55 -6.33
C PRO A 119 0.75 -22.99 -6.45
N HIS A 120 1.24 -23.14 -7.68
CA HIS A 120 2.61 -23.57 -7.98
C HIS A 120 3.56 -22.38 -8.21
N LYS A 121 3.03 -21.17 -8.42
CA LYS A 121 3.79 -19.93 -8.43
C LYS A 121 4.07 -19.52 -6.99
N THR A 122 5.24 -19.90 -6.47
CA THR A 122 5.79 -19.45 -5.18
C THR A 122 5.71 -17.93 -4.99
N CYS A 123 5.62 -17.14 -6.06
CA CYS A 123 5.50 -15.69 -6.01
C CYS A 123 4.19 -15.14 -5.44
N MET A 124 3.10 -15.92 -5.38
CA MET A 124 1.81 -15.46 -4.81
C MET A 124 1.61 -15.87 -3.35
N LEU A 125 2.33 -16.89 -2.86
CA LEU A 125 2.16 -17.43 -1.50
C LEU A 125 3.35 -17.16 -0.58
N ASP A 126 4.52 -16.79 -1.12
CA ASP A 126 5.68 -16.45 -0.31
C ASP A 126 5.50 -15.05 0.29
N THR A 127 5.07 -15.00 1.55
CA THR A 127 4.95 -13.78 2.33
C THR A 127 6.13 -13.62 3.26
N VAL A 128 6.60 -12.39 3.41
CA VAL A 128 7.65 -12.05 4.37
C VAL A 128 7.11 -11.14 5.44
N ALA A 129 7.50 -11.44 6.67
CA ALA A 129 7.19 -10.63 7.82
C ALA A 129 8.23 -9.52 8.01
N ILE A 130 7.75 -8.31 8.27
CA ILE A 130 8.54 -7.09 8.44
C ILE A 130 8.13 -6.46 9.77
N ARG A 131 9.10 -6.17 10.62
CA ARG A 131 8.89 -5.51 11.91
C ARG A 131 9.16 -4.03 11.74
N VAL A 132 8.20 -3.17 12.09
CA VAL A 132 8.28 -1.72 11.89
C VAL A 132 7.94 -0.99 13.19
N GLY A 133 8.64 0.12 13.44
CA GLY A 133 8.45 0.97 14.61
C GLY A 133 8.99 0.37 15.91
N THR A 134 9.11 1.24 16.91
CA THR A 134 9.61 0.89 18.26
C THR A 134 8.66 -0.05 19.00
N GLU A 135 7.37 -0.03 18.68
CA GLU A 135 6.36 -0.96 19.19
C GLU A 135 6.45 -2.35 18.54
N GLY A 136 7.20 -2.49 17.45
CA GLY A 136 7.44 -3.76 16.78
C GLY A 136 6.25 -4.28 15.98
N SER A 137 5.47 -3.39 15.36
CA SER A 137 4.31 -3.75 14.52
C SER A 137 4.73 -4.67 13.38
N MET A 138 4.03 -5.79 13.23
CA MET A 138 4.37 -6.84 12.28
C MET A 138 3.51 -6.74 11.01
N TYR A 139 4.15 -6.52 9.87
CA TYR A 139 3.52 -6.44 8.56
C TYR A 139 3.84 -7.70 7.77
N THR A 140 2.83 -8.29 7.10
CA THR A 140 3.01 -9.44 6.22
C THR A 140 2.79 -9.01 4.79
N VAL A 141 3.84 -9.05 3.96
CA VAL A 141 3.81 -8.55 2.59
C VAL A 141 4.36 -9.60 1.62
N HIS A 142 3.79 -9.69 0.42
CA HIS A 142 4.22 -10.67 -0.59
C HIS A 142 5.65 -10.40 -1.07
N SER A 143 6.50 -11.43 -1.00
CA SER A 143 7.93 -11.33 -1.28
C SER A 143 8.23 -10.92 -2.72
N ALA A 144 7.44 -11.43 -3.66
CA ALA A 144 7.60 -11.13 -5.08
C ALA A 144 7.39 -9.66 -5.39
N VAL A 145 6.44 -9.01 -4.70
CA VAL A 145 6.11 -7.59 -4.91
C VAL A 145 7.24 -6.71 -4.38
N LEU A 146 7.78 -7.05 -3.20
CA LEU A 146 8.92 -6.35 -2.60
C LEU A 146 10.20 -6.51 -3.43
N ARG A 147 10.58 -7.75 -3.77
CA ARG A 147 11.81 -8.05 -4.55
C ARG A 147 11.82 -7.38 -5.92
N LYS A 148 10.67 -7.30 -6.58
CA LYS A 148 10.56 -6.72 -7.91
C LYS A 148 10.87 -5.22 -7.93
N ARG A 149 10.65 -4.51 -6.82
CA ARG A 149 10.69 -3.04 -6.80
C ARG A 149 11.79 -2.45 -5.95
N SER A 150 12.06 -3.07 -4.82
CA SER A 150 13.04 -2.58 -3.86
C SER A 150 14.29 -3.44 -3.95
N ASN A 151 15.40 -2.82 -4.37
CA ASN A 151 16.71 -3.46 -4.37
C ASN A 151 17.18 -3.79 -2.94
N PHE A 152 16.72 -3.03 -1.95
CA PHE A 152 16.93 -3.33 -0.53
C PHE A 152 16.30 -4.68 -0.17
N PHE A 153 15.00 -4.86 -0.43
CA PHE A 153 14.33 -6.13 -0.15
C PHE A 153 14.88 -7.26 -1.02
N ALA A 154 15.18 -7.03 -2.30
CA ALA A 154 15.83 -8.02 -3.15
C ALA A 154 17.16 -8.52 -2.55
N SER A 155 17.97 -7.61 -1.99
CA SER A 155 19.25 -7.93 -1.35
C SER A 155 19.08 -8.60 0.01
N ALA A 156 18.17 -8.08 0.85
CA ALA A 156 17.87 -8.65 2.15
C ALA A 156 17.32 -10.08 2.04
N MET A 157 16.63 -10.38 0.94
CA MET A 157 15.96 -11.66 0.68
C MET A 157 16.78 -12.67 -0.10
N LYS A 158 18.10 -12.46 -0.24
CA LYS A 158 18.98 -13.47 -0.83
C LYS A 158 19.08 -14.71 0.06
N PRO A 159 19.17 -15.92 -0.52
CA PRO A 159 19.22 -17.19 0.23
C PRO A 159 20.47 -17.32 1.12
N GLU A 160 21.52 -16.54 0.86
CA GLU A 160 22.73 -16.46 1.66
C GLU A 160 22.46 -15.93 3.09
N TRP A 161 21.37 -15.18 3.30
CA TRP A 161 21.00 -14.60 4.59
C TRP A 161 20.02 -15.47 5.39
N SER A 162 19.40 -16.49 4.80
CA SER A 162 18.43 -17.34 5.51
C SER A 162 19.08 -18.39 6.42
N GLY A 163 20.39 -18.63 6.29
CA GLY A 163 21.08 -19.72 7.00
C GLY A 163 20.38 -21.07 6.81
N SER A 164 20.70 -22.04 7.67
CA SER A 164 20.05 -23.36 7.69
C SER A 164 18.64 -23.34 8.32
N ASN A 165 18.03 -22.17 8.51
CA ASN A 165 16.79 -22.03 9.28
C ASN A 165 15.56 -22.08 8.36
N PRO A 166 14.57 -22.97 8.59
CA PRO A 166 13.39 -23.09 7.74
C PRO A 166 12.44 -21.88 7.83
N SER A 167 12.54 -21.07 8.89
CA SER A 167 11.78 -19.83 9.06
C SER A 167 12.74 -18.65 9.00
N ARG A 168 12.55 -17.78 8.00
CA ARG A 168 13.39 -16.60 7.78
C ARG A 168 13.08 -15.55 8.86
N PRO A 169 14.09 -14.95 9.53
CA PRO A 169 13.83 -13.90 10.50
C PRO A 169 13.12 -12.71 9.84
N PRO A 170 12.23 -12.01 10.58
CA PRO A 170 11.56 -10.83 10.06
C PRO A 170 12.57 -9.75 9.71
N ILE A 171 12.30 -9.01 8.63
CA ILE A 171 13.13 -7.87 8.24
C ILE A 171 12.88 -6.74 9.24
N ASP A 172 13.95 -6.20 9.82
CA ASP A 172 13.89 -5.18 10.85
C ASP A 172 13.90 -3.77 10.23
N LEU A 173 12.86 -3.00 10.53
CA LEU A 173 12.65 -1.59 10.22
C LEU A 173 12.08 -0.87 11.46
N THR A 174 12.55 -1.25 12.65
CA THR A 174 12.11 -0.67 13.94
C THR A 174 12.38 0.83 14.08
N ASP A 175 13.30 1.38 13.28
CA ASP A 175 13.62 2.80 13.22
C ASP A 175 12.66 3.62 12.35
N GLU A 176 11.76 2.96 11.60
CA GLU A 176 10.79 3.62 10.73
C GLU A 176 9.43 3.78 11.40
N ASP A 177 8.71 4.84 11.00
CA ASP A 177 7.35 5.13 11.45
C ASP A 177 6.34 4.15 10.81
N PRO A 178 5.55 3.39 11.60
CA PRO A 178 4.53 2.47 11.09
C PRO A 178 3.54 3.11 10.11
N ALA A 179 3.15 4.38 10.32
CA ALA A 179 2.21 5.07 9.45
C ALA A 179 2.80 5.32 8.05
N ILE A 180 4.08 5.68 7.98
CA ILE A 180 4.80 5.91 6.71
C ILE A 180 5.01 4.59 5.97
N PHE A 181 5.28 3.51 6.71
CA PHE A 181 5.38 2.18 6.12
C PHE A 181 4.03 1.67 5.59
N GLU A 182 2.93 1.97 6.28
CA GLU A 182 1.58 1.64 5.81
C GLU A 182 1.25 2.32 4.47
N ILE A 183 1.62 3.60 4.31
CA ILE A 183 1.51 4.32 3.03
C ILE A 183 2.32 3.61 1.94
N TYR A 184 3.55 3.18 2.25
CA TYR A 184 4.36 2.42 1.30
C TYR A 184 3.72 1.10 0.91
N VAL A 185 3.17 0.34 1.86
CA VAL A 185 2.44 -0.91 1.59
C VAL A 185 1.22 -0.63 0.72
N HIS A 186 0.44 0.41 1.02
CA HIS A 186 -0.70 0.81 0.20
C HIS A 186 -0.27 1.08 -1.25
N TRP A 187 0.75 1.93 -1.45
CA TRP A 187 1.27 2.22 -2.78
C TRP A 187 1.83 0.98 -3.49
N LEU A 188 2.44 0.05 -2.74
CA LEU A 188 3.02 -1.17 -3.27
C LEU A 188 1.97 -2.05 -3.97
N TYR A 189 0.75 -2.11 -3.42
CA TYR A 189 -0.37 -2.87 -3.99
C TYR A 189 -1.20 -2.05 -4.98
N PHE A 190 -1.63 -0.86 -4.59
CA PHE A 190 -2.65 -0.09 -5.33
C PHE A 190 -2.07 0.85 -6.37
N ARG A 191 -0.77 1.18 -6.29
CA ARG A 191 -0.11 2.18 -7.15
C ARG A 191 -0.67 3.59 -7.04
N VAL A 192 -1.38 3.86 -5.95
CA VAL A 192 -1.93 5.16 -5.61
C VAL A 192 -1.32 5.57 -4.28
N LEU A 193 -0.89 6.82 -4.17
CA LEU A 193 -0.54 7.39 -2.87
C LEU A 193 -1.84 7.87 -2.22
N PRO A 194 -2.12 7.49 -0.96
CA PRO A 194 -3.20 8.09 -0.20
C PRO A 194 -2.81 9.53 0.17
N THR A 195 -2.99 10.45 -0.79
CA THR A 195 -2.92 11.89 -0.54
C THR A 195 -4.24 12.34 0.08
N THR A 196 -4.16 13.19 1.10
CA THR A 196 -5.34 13.65 1.83
C THR A 196 -6.00 14.78 1.06
N ALA A 197 -7.11 14.45 0.39
CA ALA A 197 -8.31 15.24 0.07
C ALA A 197 -8.21 16.71 -0.44
N GLU A 198 -9.13 17.02 -1.33
CA GLU A 198 -9.51 18.37 -1.77
C GLU A 198 -9.95 19.22 -0.56
N ASP A 199 -9.62 20.53 -0.57
CA ASP A 199 -9.97 21.56 0.45
C ASP A 199 -9.18 21.60 1.78
N LEU A 200 -7.88 21.28 1.78
CA LEU A 200 -7.02 21.42 2.98
C LEU A 200 -6.71 22.88 3.39
N ASP A 201 -6.54 23.13 4.69
CA ASP A 201 -5.97 24.38 5.18
C ASP A 201 -4.43 24.42 5.12
N ASN A 202 -3.80 25.58 5.38
CA ASN A 202 -2.34 25.73 5.32
C ASN A 202 -1.57 24.79 6.26
N THR A 203 -2.15 24.42 7.40
CA THR A 203 -1.52 23.53 8.39
C THR A 203 -1.55 22.09 7.92
N GLU A 204 -2.67 21.68 7.36
CA GLU A 204 -2.85 20.33 6.79
C GLU A 204 -1.97 20.10 5.57
N VAL A 205 -1.77 21.12 4.73
CA VAL A 205 -0.84 21.07 3.59
C VAL A 205 0.61 20.87 4.04
N ASP A 206 1.06 21.56 5.10
CA ASP A 206 2.43 21.37 5.61
C ASP A 206 2.60 19.96 6.23
N PHE A 207 1.55 19.43 6.86
CA PHE A 207 1.53 18.05 7.35
C PHE A 207 1.61 17.03 6.20
N GLU A 208 0.92 17.28 5.09
CA GLU A 208 1.02 16.45 3.89
C GLU A 208 2.45 16.48 3.32
N PHE A 209 3.06 17.67 3.19
CA PHE A 209 4.46 17.79 2.77
C PHE A 209 5.42 17.09 3.73
N CYS A 210 5.17 17.11 5.04
CA CYS A 210 5.94 16.35 6.02
C CYS A 210 5.81 14.85 5.75
N THR A 211 4.59 14.36 5.52
CA THR A 211 4.30 12.95 5.24
C THR A 211 4.99 12.50 3.96
N LEU A 212 4.83 13.25 2.86
CA LEU A 212 5.50 12.98 1.59
C LEU A 212 7.03 13.01 1.72
N SER A 213 7.58 13.93 2.52
CA SER A 213 9.02 14.02 2.78
C SER A 213 9.54 12.77 3.50
N LYS A 214 8.84 12.30 4.54
CA LYS A 214 9.16 11.05 5.24
C LYS A 214 9.06 9.84 4.30
N CYS A 215 8.01 9.77 3.48
CA CYS A 215 7.87 8.72 2.47
C CYS A 215 9.05 8.72 1.48
N TYR A 216 9.54 9.89 1.07
CA TYR A 216 10.68 9.97 0.14
C TYR A 216 11.95 9.42 0.78
N VAL A 217 12.20 9.77 2.05
CA VAL A 217 13.34 9.26 2.84
C VAL A 217 13.25 7.74 3.01
N LEU A 218 12.07 7.21 3.33
CA LEU A 218 11.84 5.76 3.35
C LEU A 218 12.15 5.14 1.98
N GLY A 219 11.70 5.77 0.89
CA GLY A 219 12.00 5.35 -0.48
C GLY A 219 13.49 5.32 -0.82
N GLU A 220 14.28 6.24 -0.27
CA GLU A 220 15.75 6.21 -0.41
C GLU A 220 16.34 5.00 0.32
N LYS A 221 15.92 4.75 1.56
CA LYS A 221 16.38 3.59 2.35
C LYS A 221 16.00 2.26 1.71
N LEU A 222 14.77 2.15 1.20
CA LEU A 222 14.27 0.97 0.50
C LEU A 222 14.81 0.85 -0.93
N MET A 223 15.51 1.86 -1.44
CA MET A 223 16.01 1.91 -2.81
C MET A 223 14.92 1.69 -3.87
N ASP A 224 13.68 2.13 -3.62
CA ASP A 224 12.57 2.03 -4.59
C ASP A 224 12.47 3.34 -5.39
N THR A 225 13.04 3.34 -6.58
CA THR A 225 13.08 4.54 -7.44
C THR A 225 11.69 4.95 -7.92
N ALA A 226 10.81 3.99 -8.16
CA ALA A 226 9.49 4.31 -8.68
C ALA A 226 8.56 4.83 -7.59
N PHE A 227 8.75 4.42 -6.34
CA PHE A 227 8.08 5.03 -5.19
C PHE A 227 8.50 6.49 -5.02
N LYS A 228 9.83 6.73 -5.05
CA LYS A 228 10.37 8.09 -4.99
C LYS A 228 9.84 8.97 -6.12
N ASN A 229 9.74 8.46 -7.35
CA ASN A 229 9.16 9.22 -8.46
C ASN A 229 7.68 9.54 -8.22
N ALA A 230 6.88 8.59 -7.76
CA ALA A 230 5.47 8.84 -7.44
C ALA A 230 5.29 9.94 -6.37
N ILE A 231 6.20 10.00 -5.40
CA ILE A 231 6.21 11.05 -4.38
C ILE A 231 6.60 12.41 -4.98
N ILE A 232 7.57 12.44 -5.89
CA ILE A 232 7.93 13.66 -6.63
C ILE A 232 6.75 14.15 -7.46
N ASP A 233 6.03 13.24 -8.11
CA ASP A 233 4.81 13.56 -8.86
C ASP A 233 3.78 14.18 -7.90
N ALA A 234 3.51 13.55 -6.74
CA ALA A 234 2.62 14.10 -5.71
C ALA A 234 3.04 15.50 -5.20
N PHE A 235 4.33 15.74 -4.94
CA PHE A 235 4.84 17.07 -4.58
C PHE A 235 4.54 18.14 -5.64
N THR A 236 4.48 17.74 -6.92
CA THR A 236 4.20 18.66 -8.03
C THR A 236 2.72 18.79 -8.36
N GLU A 237 1.94 17.73 -8.18
CA GLU A 237 0.50 17.65 -8.46
C GLU A 237 -0.35 18.37 -7.42
N ALA A 238 0.08 18.40 -6.16
CA ALA A 238 -0.57 19.15 -5.08
C ALA A 238 -0.83 20.64 -5.43
N LYS A 239 -0.18 21.18 -6.46
CA LYS A 239 -0.38 22.56 -6.95
C LYS A 239 -1.46 22.75 -8.01
N PHE A 240 -1.88 21.71 -8.74
CA PHE A 240 -2.86 21.88 -9.83
C PHE A 240 -4.31 21.79 -9.35
N GLU A 241 -4.55 21.14 -8.22
CA GLU A 241 -5.89 20.84 -7.73
C GLU A 241 -6.47 21.91 -6.81
N THR A 242 -5.65 22.87 -6.33
CA THR A 242 -6.07 23.91 -5.37
C THR A 242 -5.77 25.33 -5.87
N PRO A 243 -6.56 25.87 -6.84
CA PRO A 243 -6.36 27.21 -7.40
C PRO A 243 -6.62 28.36 -6.42
N HIS A 244 -7.19 28.06 -5.25
CA HIS A 244 -7.69 29.05 -4.27
C HIS A 244 -6.76 29.23 -3.06
N LEU A 245 -5.80 28.33 -2.90
CA LEU A 245 -4.78 28.40 -1.85
C LEU A 245 -3.51 28.98 -2.48
N ASP A 246 -2.95 30.02 -1.87
CA ASP A 246 -1.58 30.45 -2.10
C ASP A 246 -0.64 29.32 -1.64
N LEU A 247 -0.54 28.20 -2.37
CA LEU A 247 0.15 27.02 -1.85
C LEU A 247 1.58 27.36 -1.45
N PRO A 248 1.90 27.33 -0.15
CA PRO A 248 3.23 27.68 0.30
C PRO A 248 4.17 26.59 -0.23
N SER A 249 5.39 27.00 -0.54
CA SER A 249 6.44 26.01 -0.73
C SER A 249 6.58 25.22 0.59
N PRO A 250 7.11 24.00 0.55
CA PRO A 250 7.31 23.19 1.76
C PRO A 250 7.99 24.01 2.85
N GLY A 251 7.44 23.96 4.07
CA GLY A 251 7.94 24.68 5.22
C GLY A 251 9.30 24.18 5.71
N VAL A 252 9.71 24.62 6.90
CA VAL A 252 11.01 24.26 7.48
C VAL A 252 11.11 22.75 7.73
N ILE A 253 10.06 22.15 8.30
CA ILE A 253 10.07 20.73 8.71
C ILE A 253 10.22 19.78 7.51
N PRO A 254 9.40 19.88 6.43
CA PRO A 254 9.57 19.02 5.25
C PRO A 254 10.96 19.14 4.61
N VAL A 255 11.51 20.35 4.51
CA VAL A 255 12.84 20.58 3.93
C VAL A 255 13.92 19.95 4.79
N THR A 256 13.86 20.12 6.11
CA THR A 256 14.80 19.50 7.04
C THR A 256 14.77 17.97 6.93
N ILE A 257 13.59 17.34 6.90
CA ILE A 257 13.45 15.89 6.71
C ILE A 257 14.16 15.42 5.44
N ILE A 258 13.96 16.12 4.31
CA ILE A 258 14.60 15.77 3.04
C ILE A 258 16.12 15.95 3.12
N TYR A 259 16.62 17.01 3.73
CA TYR A 259 18.06 17.26 3.81
C TYR A 259 18.76 16.29 4.75
N ASP A 260 18.12 15.87 5.85
CA ASP A 260 18.70 14.91 6.78
C ASP A 260 18.65 13.48 6.23
N GLY A 261 17.58 13.12 5.52
CA GLY A 261 17.34 11.76 5.05
C GLY A 261 17.81 11.43 3.63
N THR A 262 18.40 12.36 2.88
CA THR A 262 18.80 12.12 1.47
C THR A 262 20.24 12.53 1.18
N PRO A 263 20.90 11.96 0.15
CA PRO A 263 22.25 12.39 -0.24
C PRO A 263 22.24 13.77 -0.92
N LYS A 264 23.40 14.46 -0.92
CA LYS A 264 23.57 15.83 -1.48
C LYS A 264 23.06 16.00 -2.92
N ASN A 265 23.16 14.96 -3.75
CA ASN A 265 22.74 15.00 -5.15
C ASN A 265 21.29 14.50 -5.38
N SER A 266 20.49 14.35 -4.32
CA SER A 266 19.12 13.86 -4.40
C SER A 266 18.24 14.77 -5.28
N PRO A 267 17.42 14.19 -6.17
CA PRO A 267 16.39 14.95 -6.92
C PRO A 267 15.43 15.72 -6.02
N ALA A 268 15.03 15.17 -4.87
CA ALA A 268 14.13 15.84 -3.94
C ALA A 268 14.72 17.17 -3.43
N ARG A 269 16.00 17.21 -3.05
CA ARG A 269 16.67 18.47 -2.63
C ARG A 269 16.61 19.54 -3.73
N ARG A 270 16.79 19.15 -5.00
CA ARG A 270 16.67 20.07 -6.15
C ARG A 270 15.24 20.56 -6.33
N LEU A 271 14.24 19.69 -6.13
CA LEU A 271 12.83 20.06 -6.20
C LEU A 271 12.48 21.11 -5.12
N MET A 272 12.91 20.90 -3.87
CA MET A 272 12.70 21.84 -2.77
C MET A 272 13.24 23.25 -3.11
N ILE A 273 14.48 23.32 -3.60
CA ILE A 273 15.08 24.59 -4.05
C ILE A 273 14.29 25.19 -5.22
N LYS A 274 13.85 24.36 -6.17
CA LYS A 274 13.10 24.84 -7.34
C LYS A 274 11.75 25.44 -6.94
N MET A 275 11.04 24.83 -6.01
CA MET A 275 9.78 25.35 -5.47
C MET A 275 10.03 26.71 -4.79
N TRP A 276 10.96 26.78 -3.85
CA TRP A 276 11.28 28.03 -3.15
C TRP A 276 11.75 29.14 -4.09
N SER A 277 12.68 28.86 -5.01
CA SER A 277 13.19 29.88 -5.97
C SER A 277 12.12 30.46 -6.92
N LYS A 278 11.01 29.74 -7.09
CA LYS A 278 9.91 30.14 -7.96
C LYS A 278 8.86 30.97 -7.21
N TYR A 279 8.59 30.65 -5.95
CA TYR A 279 7.43 31.17 -5.22
C TYR A 279 7.75 31.99 -3.97
N ALA A 280 8.96 31.89 -3.41
CA ALA A 280 9.29 32.57 -2.16
C ALA A 280 9.19 34.10 -2.29
N THR A 281 8.52 34.72 -1.32
CA THR A 281 8.37 36.16 -1.16
C THR A 281 9.26 36.67 -0.02
N ALA A 282 9.36 37.99 0.14
CA ALA A 282 10.17 38.61 1.19
C ALA A 282 9.70 38.21 2.61
N ASP A 283 8.41 37.92 2.78
CA ASP A 283 7.81 37.54 4.06
C ASP A 283 8.31 36.19 4.58
N TRP A 284 8.94 35.37 3.74
CA TRP A 284 9.51 34.07 4.11
C TRP A 284 10.95 34.17 4.61
N ALA A 285 11.55 35.37 4.59
CA ALA A 285 12.93 35.56 5.06
C ALA A 285 13.19 35.04 6.48
N PRO A 286 12.28 35.20 7.47
CA PRO A 286 12.49 34.64 8.81
C PRO A 286 12.63 33.11 8.82
N LEU A 287 11.92 32.41 7.93
CA LEU A 287 11.98 30.95 7.85
C LEU A 287 13.37 30.44 7.43
N LEU A 288 14.17 31.27 6.75
CA LEU A 288 15.53 30.90 6.35
C LEU A 288 16.48 30.74 7.55
N GLU A 289 16.17 31.36 8.70
CA GLU A 289 16.98 31.25 9.91
C GLU A 289 16.99 29.82 10.46
N ASP A 290 15.84 29.13 10.39
CA ASP A 290 15.66 27.76 10.86
C ASP A 290 15.93 26.69 9.78
N MET A 291 16.21 27.12 8.54
CA MET A 291 16.46 26.20 7.43
C MET A 291 17.88 25.60 7.46
N PRO A 292 18.07 24.39 6.89
CA PRO A 292 19.39 23.81 6.72
C PRO A 292 20.34 24.76 5.97
N SER A 293 21.56 24.95 6.49
CA SER A 293 22.55 25.86 5.89
C SER A 293 22.90 25.49 4.44
N GLU A 294 22.92 24.19 4.13
CA GLU A 294 23.12 23.69 2.77
C GLU A 294 21.96 24.09 1.84
N PHE A 295 20.72 24.07 2.34
CA PHE A 295 19.55 24.53 1.60
C PHE A 295 19.67 26.02 1.28
N ASN A 296 19.97 26.86 2.29
CA ASN A 296 20.12 28.30 2.12
C ASN A 296 21.21 28.67 1.10
N ALA A 297 22.37 28.02 1.18
CA ALA A 297 23.46 28.23 0.23
C ALA A 297 23.06 27.87 -1.21
N ASN A 298 22.33 26.75 -1.39
CA ASN A 298 21.87 26.31 -2.70
C ASN A 298 20.73 27.18 -3.25
N LEU A 299 19.82 27.63 -2.39
CA LEU A 299 18.76 28.58 -2.75
C LEU A 299 19.35 29.92 -3.18
N PHE A 300 20.31 30.46 -2.43
CA PHE A 300 20.99 31.70 -2.80
C PHE A 300 21.67 31.61 -4.16
N ARG A 301 22.37 30.49 -4.44
CA ARG A 301 22.96 30.23 -5.78
C ARG A 301 21.89 30.22 -6.87
N ALA A 302 20.76 29.56 -6.65
CA ALA A 302 19.67 29.49 -7.62
C ALA A 302 19.07 30.88 -7.91
N VAL A 303 18.86 31.70 -6.87
CA VAL A 303 18.35 33.08 -7.01
C VAL A 303 19.35 33.98 -7.73
N MET A 304 20.66 33.87 -7.42
CA MET A 304 21.71 34.64 -8.09
C MET A 304 21.80 34.34 -9.59
N ILE A 305 21.64 33.08 -9.98
CA ILE A 305 21.58 32.68 -11.39
C ILE A 305 20.38 33.35 -12.10
N LYS A 306 19.22 33.41 -11.44
CA LYS A 306 18.02 34.09 -11.98
C LYS A 306 18.24 35.60 -12.10
N LYS A 307 18.82 36.25 -11.09
CA LYS A 307 19.10 37.69 -11.09
C LYS A 307 20.13 38.10 -12.15
N ARG A 308 21.14 37.27 -12.44
CA ARG A 308 22.12 37.54 -13.50
C ARG A 308 21.49 37.76 -14.88
N ALA A 309 20.28 37.23 -15.11
CA ALA A 309 19.50 37.45 -16.34
C ALA A 309 18.78 38.81 -16.40
N SER A 310 18.66 39.54 -15.28
CA SER A 310 18.02 40.86 -15.17
C SER A 310 19.02 41.87 -14.57
N ARG A 311 19.66 42.67 -15.42
CA ARG A 311 20.67 43.65 -14.99
C ARG A 311 20.06 45.03 -14.79
N ASP A 312 19.69 45.34 -13.55
CA ASP A 312 19.36 46.71 -13.14
C ASP A 312 20.62 47.47 -12.75
N LYS A 313 20.68 48.77 -13.08
CA LYS A 313 21.76 49.67 -12.66
C LYS A 313 21.61 50.02 -11.18
N ILE A 314 22.73 50.10 -10.47
CA ILE A 314 22.76 50.54 -9.07
C ILE A 314 22.60 52.07 -9.06
N ASP A 315 21.55 52.57 -8.40
CA ASP A 315 21.38 54.01 -8.16
C ASP A 315 22.14 54.40 -6.88
N ALA A 316 23.24 55.13 -7.03
CA ALA A 316 24.07 55.59 -5.94
C ALA A 316 23.34 56.56 -4.99
N ASN A 317 22.30 57.25 -5.47
CA ASN A 317 21.57 58.23 -4.67
C ASN A 317 20.80 57.61 -3.51
N LEU A 318 20.44 56.32 -3.61
CA LEU A 318 19.76 55.58 -2.54
C LEU A 318 20.66 55.30 -1.33
N TYR A 319 21.97 55.52 -1.45
CA TYR A 319 22.97 55.14 -0.44
C TYR A 319 23.80 56.33 0.07
N TYR A 320 23.51 57.56 -0.38
CA TYR A 320 24.19 58.74 0.16
C TYR A 320 23.68 59.06 1.56
N GLU A 321 24.61 59.22 2.50
CA GLU A 321 24.31 59.69 3.84
C GLU A 321 24.01 61.20 3.78
N HIS A 322 22.77 61.58 4.08
CA HIS A 322 22.40 62.99 4.16
C HIS A 322 22.78 63.53 5.54
N GLY A 323 23.81 64.39 5.57
CA GLY A 323 24.21 65.12 6.78
C GLY A 323 23.04 65.92 7.35
N HIS A 324 22.87 65.89 8.68
CA HIS A 324 21.87 66.71 9.35
C HIS A 324 22.12 68.18 9.02
N SER A 325 21.16 68.80 8.35
CA SER A 325 21.12 70.24 8.11
C SER A 325 21.28 70.96 9.45
N GLU A 326 22.45 71.53 9.71
CA GLU A 326 22.66 72.51 10.77
C GLU A 326 21.72 73.69 10.47
N LYS A 327 20.60 73.75 11.19
CA LYS A 327 19.77 74.93 11.25
C LYS A 327 20.54 75.96 12.07
N SER A 328 21.17 76.91 11.38
CA SER A 328 21.51 78.23 11.94
C SER A 328 20.24 78.96 12.37
#